data_AF-A0A535HG24-F1
#
_entry.id   AF-A0A535HG24-F1
#
_cell.length_a   1.000
_cell.length_b   1.000
_cell.length_c   1.000
_cell.angle_alpha   90.00
_cell.angle_beta   90.00
_cell.angle_gamma   90.00
#
_symmetry.space_group_name_H-M   'P 1'
#
loop_
_entity.id
_entity.type
_entity.pdbx_description
1 polymer ?
#
loop_
_entity_poly.entity_id
_entity_poly.type
_entity_poly.pdbx_seq_one_letter_code
_entity_poly.pdbx_strand_id
1 'polypeptide(L)' 'MDRLVHRICVAKGHQQLVLFDSAATWAPNTLTFIEGDWAYCPAGERVAHEWLETQPRPYADLRDEVEERIRSTA' A
#
# COMPACT_ATOMS: atom_id res chain seq x y z
N MET A 1 -10.01 -7.64 13.30
CA MET A 1 -9.94 -6.16 13.26
C MET A 1 -9.38 -5.80 11.92
N ASP A 2 -10.19 -5.15 11.09
CA ASP A 2 -9.71 -4.59 9.83
C ASP A 2 -8.77 -3.45 10.14
N ARG A 3 -7.57 -3.49 9.56
CA ARG A 3 -6.58 -2.42 9.72
C ARG A 3 -7.03 -1.25 8.85
N LEU A 4 -7.45 -0.16 9.50
CA LEU A 4 -7.80 1.08 8.83
C LEU A 4 -6.53 1.84 8.50
N VAL A 5 -6.34 2.16 7.23
CA VAL A 5 -5.21 2.90 6.69
C VAL A 5 -5.56 4.37 6.61
N HIS A 6 -4.72 5.22 7.20
CA HIS A 6 -4.91 6.66 7.28
C HIS A 6 -3.96 7.42 6.34
N ARG A 7 -2.91 6.73 5.84
CA ARG A 7 -1.87 7.33 5.02
C ARG A 7 -1.48 6.41 3.87
N ILE A 8 -1.27 6.96 2.67
CA ILE A 8 -0.82 6.21 1.49
C ILE A 8 0.51 6.80 1.02
N CYS A 9 1.47 5.93 0.70
CA CYS A 9 2.75 6.36 0.16
C CYS A 9 2.59 6.90 -1.27
N VAL A 10 3.14 8.09 -1.51
CA VAL A 10 3.15 8.78 -2.81
C VAL A 10 4.57 9.05 -3.33
N ALA A 11 5.60 8.55 -2.64
CA ALA A 11 7.00 8.75 -3.04
C ALA A 11 7.25 8.36 -4.51
N LYS A 12 7.92 9.25 -5.25
CA LYS A 12 8.38 8.97 -6.61
C LYS A 12 9.40 7.82 -6.57
N GLY A 13 9.10 6.73 -7.29
CA GLY A 13 9.90 5.50 -7.27
C GLY A 13 9.26 4.36 -6.48
N HIS A 14 8.25 4.64 -5.66
CA HIS A 14 7.38 3.61 -5.07
C HIS A 14 6.17 3.31 -5.99
N GLN A 15 6.34 3.55 -7.29
CA GLN A 15 5.40 3.09 -8.31
C GLN A 15 5.52 1.57 -8.42
N GLN A 16 4.39 0.89 -8.48
CA GLN A 16 4.33 -0.54 -8.16
C GLN A 16 5.22 -1.44 -9.01
N LEU A 17 5.85 -2.39 -8.32
CA LEU A 17 6.33 -3.63 -8.91
C LEU A 17 5.12 -4.54 -9.21
N VAL A 18 5.19 -5.30 -10.30
CA VAL A 18 4.12 -6.21 -10.73
C VAL A 18 3.81 -7.21 -9.61
N LEU A 19 2.63 -7.08 -9.00
CA LEU A 19 2.17 -7.93 -7.90
C LEU A 19 1.71 -9.27 -8.44
N PHE A 20 2.65 -10.18 -8.70
CA PHE A 20 2.29 -11.57 -8.95
C PHE A 20 1.89 -12.33 -7.67
N ASP A 21 2.09 -11.75 -6.47
CA ASP A 21 1.88 -12.51 -5.23
C ASP A 21 1.44 -11.66 -4.02
N SER A 22 0.51 -10.72 -4.19
CA SER A 22 -0.04 -9.85 -3.12
C SER A 22 -0.76 -10.58 -1.97
N ALA A 23 -1.11 -11.86 -2.17
CA ALA A 23 -1.72 -12.72 -1.16
C ALA A 23 -0.68 -13.46 -0.30
N ALA A 24 0.59 -13.49 -0.71
CA ALA A 24 1.63 -14.12 0.08
C ALA A 24 2.05 -13.24 1.26
N THR A 25 2.38 -13.86 2.38
CA THR A 25 2.89 -13.17 3.58
C THR A 25 4.20 -12.42 3.35
N TRP A 26 4.90 -12.70 2.23
CA TRP A 26 6.13 -12.04 1.83
C TRP A 26 5.93 -10.89 0.83
N ALA A 27 4.69 -10.67 0.36
CA ALA A 27 4.40 -9.65 -0.63
C ALA A 27 4.86 -8.27 -0.17
N PRO A 28 5.51 -7.47 -1.04
CA PRO A 28 6.03 -6.18 -0.65
C PRO A 28 4.94 -5.13 -0.42
N ASN A 29 3.64 -5.42 -0.48
CA ASN A 29 2.57 -4.46 -0.16
C ASN A 29 2.48 -4.17 1.34
N THR A 30 3.41 -3.37 1.84
CA THR A 30 3.68 -3.29 3.27
C THR A 30 2.75 -2.29 3.92
N LEU A 31 1.93 -2.80 4.85
CA LEU A 31 1.35 -1.99 5.92
C LEU A 31 2.45 -1.67 6.93
N THR A 32 2.62 -0.40 7.22
CA THR A 32 3.53 0.10 8.26
C THR A 32 2.75 0.96 9.26
N PHE A 33 3.38 1.31 10.38
CA PHE A 33 2.76 2.09 11.44
C PHE A 33 3.51 3.40 11.63
N ILE A 34 2.82 4.53 11.49
CA ILE A 34 3.41 5.87 11.48
C ILE A 34 2.56 6.77 12.36
N GLU A 35 3.21 7.36 13.37
CA GLU A 35 2.59 8.34 14.27
C GLU A 35 1.31 7.84 14.96
N GLY A 36 1.16 6.53 15.15
CA GLY A 36 -0.02 5.96 15.79
C GLY A 36 -1.07 5.39 14.83
N ASP A 37 -0.88 5.53 13.52
CA ASP A 37 -1.84 5.03 12.52
C ASP A 37 -1.19 4.07 11.52
N TRP A 38 -2.03 3.24 10.88
CA TRP A 38 -1.57 2.42 9.76
C TRP A 38 -1.39 3.26 8.49
N ALA A 39 -0.29 3.00 7.82
CA ALA A 39 0.07 3.58 6.53
C ALA A 39 0.36 2.46 5.51
N TYR A 40 0.06 2.72 4.24
CA TYR A 40 0.18 1.74 3.16
C TYR A 40 1.19 2.18 2.11
N CYS A 41 2.20 1.34 1.85
CA CYS A 41 3.14 1.52 0.75
C CYS A 41 2.91 0.46 -0.35
N PRO A 42 2.56 0.87 -1.59
CA PRO A 42 2.37 -0.06 -2.70
C PRO A 42 3.65 -0.78 -3.17
N ALA A 43 4.82 -0.26 -2.83
CA ALA A 43 6.10 -0.87 -3.18
C ALA A 43 6.75 -1.63 -2.02
N GLY A 44 6.34 -1.33 -0.77
CA GLY A 44 6.96 -1.74 0.50
C GLY A 44 8.47 -1.73 0.53
N GLU A 45 9.05 -0.76 -0.16
CA GLU A 45 10.45 -0.45 -0.04
C GLU A 45 10.76 -0.04 1.41
N ARG A 46 11.97 -0.34 1.88
CA ARG A 46 12.43 0.09 3.22
C ARG A 46 13.08 1.47 3.23
N VAL A 47 12.99 2.19 2.10
CA VAL A 47 13.62 3.50 1.90
C VAL A 47 12.70 4.63 2.37
N ALA A 48 13.09 5.89 2.13
CA ALA A 48 12.29 7.05 2.52
C ALA A 48 10.93 7.05 1.81
N HIS A 49 9.86 7.34 2.57
CA HIS A 49 8.50 7.42 2.06
C HIS A 49 7.98 8.86 2.17
N GLU A 50 7.13 9.23 1.23
CA GLU A 50 6.32 10.45 1.27
C GLU A 50 4.88 10.01 1.48
N TRP A 51 4.21 10.55 2.50
CA TRP A 51 2.90 10.08 2.93
C TRP A 51 1.84 11.14 2.64
N LEU A 52 0.75 10.70 2.02
CA LEU A 52 -0.46 11.49 1.87
C LEU A 52 -1.50 11.00 2.86
N GLU A 53 -2.02 11.89 3.71
CA GLU A 53 -3.15 11.59 4.57
C GLU A 53 -4.43 11.38 3.75
N THR A 54 -5.25 10.43 4.19
CA THR A 54 -6.50 10.08 3.53
C THR A 54 -7.58 9.77 4.56
N GLN A 55 -8.83 9.70 4.10
CA GLN A 55 -9.90 9.17 4.94
C GLN A 55 -9.53 7.72 5.35
N PRO A 56 -9.83 7.30 6.60
CA PRO A 56 -9.53 5.95 7.04
C PRO A 56 -10.23 4.92 6.15
N ARG A 57 -9.47 4.02 5.53
CA ARG A 57 -10.00 2.99 4.62
C ARG A 57 -9.53 1.60 5.02
N PRO A 58 -10.35 0.54 4.81
CA PRO A 58 -9.91 -0.83 5.01
C PRO A 58 -8.70 -1.14 4.11
N TYR A 59 -7.70 -1.82 4.67
CA TYR A 59 -6.54 -2.27 3.89
C TYR A 59 -6.92 -3.19 2.72
N ALA A 60 -7.93 -4.05 2.90
CA ALA A 60 -8.39 -4.95 1.84
C ALA A 60 -8.84 -4.18 0.59
N ASP A 61 -9.67 -3.15 0.78
CA ASP A 61 -10.14 -2.29 -0.32
C ASP A 61 -8.97 -1.64 -1.07
N LEU A 62 -7.98 -1.12 -0.33
CA LEU A 62 -6.80 -0.49 -0.93
C LEU A 62 -5.96 -1.49 -1.73
N ARG A 63 -5.81 -2.72 -1.22
CA ARG A 63 -5.08 -3.78 -1.91
C ARG A 63 -5.81 -4.17 -3.20
N ASP A 64 -7.11 -4.37 -3.14
CA ASP A 64 -7.91 -4.82 -4.28
C ASP A 64 -8.00 -3.75 -5.38
N GLU A 65 -8.15 -2.47 -5.03
CA GLU A 65 -8.07 -1.34 -5.99
C GLU A 65 -6.73 -1.28 -6.72
N VAL A 66 -5.67 -1.54 -5.95
CA VAL A 66 -4.30 -1.52 -6.43
C VAL A 66 -4.04 -2.68 -7.40
N GLU A 67 -4.52 -3.88 -7.07
CA GLU A 67 -4.47 -5.05 -7.95
C GLU A 67 -5.24 -4.81 -9.26
N GLU A 68 -6.44 -4.24 -9.18
CA GLU A 68 -7.25 -3.93 -10.36
C GLU A 68 -6.53 -2.93 -11.27
N ARG A 69 -5.92 -1.88 -10.70
CA ARG A 69 -5.18 -0.89 -11.48
C ARG A 69 -4.02 -1.52 -12.24
N ILE A 70 -3.23 -2.39 -11.62
CA ILE A 70 -2.16 -3.12 -12.32
C ILE A 70 -2.74 -3.97 -13.46
N ARG A 71 -3.80 -4.74 -13.19
CA ARG A 71 -4.42 -5.61 -14.20
C ARG A 71 -4.88 -4.82 -15.41
N SER A 72 -5.42 -3.61 -15.20
CA SER A 72 -5.87 -2.71 -16.28
C SER A 72 -4.75 -2.00 -17.05
N THR A 73 -3.53 -1.96 -16.52
CA THR A 73 -2.37 -1.31 -17.15
C THR A 73 -1.40 -2.30 -17.82
N ALA A 74 -1.62 -3.61 -17.65
CA ALA A 74 -0.93 -4.70 -18.36
C ALA A 74 -1.63 -5.03 -19.69
#